data_AF-A0A1G1PD47-F1
#
_entry.id   AF-A0A1G1PD47-F1
#
_cell.length_a   1.000
_cell.length_b   1.000
_cell.length_c   1.000
_cell.angle_alpha   90.00
_cell.angle_beta   90.00
_cell.angle_gamma   90.00
#
_symmetry.space_group_name_H-M   'P 1'
#
loop_
_entity.id
_entity.type
_entity.pdbx_description
1 polymer ?
#
loop_
_entity_poly.entity_id
_entity_poly.type
_entity_poly.pdbx_seq_one_letter_code
_entity_poly.pdbx_strand_id
1 'polypeptide(L)' 'MDYLLKLCKDFNHKFADYEESALVLNKYGIEPRYPADIPIYYSVEETKTAIKLAKEIIRVIKKAI' A
#
# COMPACT_ATOMS: atom_id res chain seq x y z
N MET A 1 -10.70 -8.40 -3.02
CA MET A 1 -9.39 -8.88 -2.54
C MET A 1 -8.39 -8.69 -3.67
N ASP A 2 -7.23 -8.14 -3.37
CA ASP A 2 -6.30 -7.57 -4.36
C ASP A 2 -5.55 -8.67 -5.13
N TYR A 3 -5.85 -8.85 -6.41
CA TYR A 3 -5.33 -9.96 -7.23
C TYR A 3 -3.80 -9.96 -7.31
N LEU A 4 -3.18 -8.77 -7.39
CA LEU A 4 -1.74 -8.63 -7.43
C LEU A 4 -1.06 -9.11 -6.14
N LEU A 5 -1.62 -8.75 -4.98
CA LEU A 5 -1.07 -9.17 -3.68
C LEU A 5 -1.11 -10.70 -3.53
N LYS A 6 -2.18 -11.33 -4.03
CA LYS A 6 -2.25 -12.79 -4.07
C LYS A 6 -1.11 -13.40 -4.90
N LEU A 7 -0.90 -12.90 -6.12
CA LEU A 7 0.20 -13.36 -6.99
C LEU A 7 1.57 -13.17 -6.33
N CYS A 8 1.78 -12.04 -5.65
CA CYS A 8 3.03 -11.81 -4.90
C CYS A 8 3.21 -12.83 -3.77
N LYS A 9 2.15 -13.15 -3.00
CA LYS A 9 2.20 -14.17 -1.95
C LYS A 9 2.49 -15.57 -2.49
N ASP A 10 1.93 -15.91 -3.65
CA ASP A 10 2.15 -17.20 -4.32
C ASP A 10 3.61 -17.31 -4.85
N PHE A 11 4.21 -16.19 -5.28
CA PHE A 11 5.62 -16.14 -5.69
C PHE A 11 6.59 -16.19 -4.49
N ASN A 12 6.30 -15.45 -3.42
CA ASN A 12 7.12 -15.42 -2.22
C ASN A 12 6.27 -15.12 -0.98
N HIS A 13 6.16 -16.09 -0.08
CA HIS A 13 5.35 -15.99 1.13
C HIS A 13 5.73 -14.82 2.05
N LYS A 14 6.95 -14.25 1.96
CA LYS A 14 7.34 -13.04 2.71
C LYS A 14 6.49 -11.81 2.37
N PHE A 15 5.77 -11.81 1.25
CA PHE A 15 4.83 -10.75 0.93
C PHE A 15 3.57 -10.75 1.80
N ALA A 16 3.29 -11.84 2.53
CA ALA A 16 2.19 -11.90 3.49
C ALA A 16 2.37 -10.89 4.64
N ASP A 17 3.61 -10.62 5.05
CA ASP A 17 3.94 -9.65 6.11
C ASP A 17 3.56 -8.20 5.75
N TYR A 18 3.26 -7.93 4.48
CA TYR A 18 2.95 -6.61 3.95
C TYR A 18 1.49 -6.46 3.49
N GLU A 19 0.65 -7.46 3.76
CA GLU A 19 -0.76 -7.43 3.34
C GLU A 19 -1.54 -6.26 3.96
N GLU A 20 -1.39 -6.03 5.26
CA GLU A 20 -2.03 -4.91 5.94
C GLU A 20 -1.53 -3.56 5.39
N SER A 21 -0.22 -3.43 5.21
CA SER A 21 0.42 -2.25 4.62
C SER A 21 -0.12 -1.96 3.21
N ALA A 22 -0.27 -2.99 2.37
CA ALA A 22 -0.82 -2.85 1.03
C ALA A 22 -2.30 -2.42 1.04
N LEU A 23 -3.11 -2.98 1.94
CA LEU A 23 -4.52 -2.60 2.11
C LEU A 23 -4.67 -1.14 2.55
N VAL A 24 -3.82 -0.66 3.46
CA VAL A 24 -3.78 0.75 3.86
C VAL A 24 -3.43 1.63 2.67
N LEU A 25 -2.40 1.25 1.90
CA LEU A 25 -1.91 2.04 0.78
C LEU A 25 -2.88 2.13 -0.40
N ASN A 26 -3.72 1.11 -0.60
CA ASN A 26 -4.70 1.08 -1.69
C ASN A 26 -5.70 2.24 -1.64
N LYS A 27 -6.07 2.70 -0.45
CA LYS A 27 -7.02 3.81 -0.26
C LYS A 27 -6.53 5.08 -0.94
N TYR A 28 -5.23 5.38 -0.79
CA TYR A 28 -4.57 6.52 -1.41
C TYR A 28 -4.34 6.36 -2.93
N GLY A 29 -4.50 5.15 -3.48
CA GLY A 29 -4.36 4.92 -4.91
C GLY A 29 -5.54 5.47 -5.73
N ILE A 30 -6.74 5.44 -5.14
CA ILE A 30 -8.03 5.72 -5.79
C ILE A 30 -8.61 7.04 -5.31
N GLU A 31 -8.75 7.20 -3.99
CA GLU A 31 -9.52 8.30 -3.36
C GLU A 31 -8.99 9.71 -3.71
N PRO A 32 -7.66 9.97 -3.79
CA PRO A 32 -7.17 11.30 -4.14
C PRO A 32 -7.38 11.68 -5.61
N ARG A 33 -7.58 10.69 -6.50
CA ARG A 33 -7.74 10.92 -7.96
C ARG A 33 -9.20 11.09 -8.37
N TYR A 34 -10.11 10.52 -7.60
CA TYR A 34 -11.55 10.62 -7.78
C TYR A 34 -12.16 11.08 -6.47
N PRO A 35 -12.01 12.37 -6.13
CA PRO A 35 -12.56 12.87 -4.88
C PRO A 35 -14.06 12.62 -4.88
N ALA A 36 -14.56 11.95 -3.85
CA ALA A 36 -15.98 11.95 -3.54
C ALA A 36 -16.46 13.40 -3.35
N ASP A 37 -17.78 13.63 -3.30
CA ASP A 37 -18.36 14.97 -3.11
C ASP A 37 -17.81 15.72 -1.87
N ILE A 38 -17.14 15.01 -0.95
CA ILE A 38 -16.47 15.55 0.23
C ILE A 38 -14.96 15.32 0.11
N PRO A 39 -14.13 16.38 0.18
CA PRO A 39 -12.68 16.25 0.21
C PRO A 39 -12.21 15.45 1.43
N ILE A 40 -11.42 14.41 1.19
CA ILE A 40 -10.78 13.65 2.26
C ILE A 40 -9.46 14.37 2.60
N TYR A 41 -9.36 14.88 3.82
CA TYR A 41 -8.16 15.50 4.35
C TYR A 41 -7.37 14.49 5.18
N TYR A 42 -6.18 14.14 4.71
CA TYR A 42 -5.26 13.26 5.44
C TYR A 42 -4.36 14.09 6.36
N SER A 43 -4.10 13.57 7.56
CA SER A 43 -3.17 14.23 8.48
C SER A 43 -1.72 14.09 8.02
N VAL A 44 -0.84 14.98 8.48
CA VAL A 44 0.60 14.90 8.21
C VAL A 44 1.20 13.59 8.73
N GLU A 45 0.77 13.15 9.92
CA GLU A 45 1.30 11.93 10.55
C GLU A 45 0.84 10.66 9.84
N GLU A 46 -0.42 10.63 9.39
CA GLU A 46 -0.95 9.57 8.54
C GLU A 46 -0.17 9.49 7.22
N THR A 47 0.05 10.63 6.58
CA THR A 47 0.79 10.70 5.32
C THR A 47 2.24 10.22 5.48
N LYS A 48 2.93 10.61 6.58
CA LYS A 48 4.27 10.11 6.91
C LYS A 48 4.28 8.59 7.09
N THR A 49 3.27 8.06 7.76
CA THR A 49 3.12 6.62 7.99
C THR A 49 2.92 5.87 6.67
N ALA A 50 2.02 6.35 5.82
CA ALA A 50 1.80 5.78 4.48
C ALA A 50 3.08 5.78 3.64
N ILE A 51 3.82 6.91 3.61
CA ILE A 51 5.10 7.00 2.89
C ILE A 51 6.12 5.98 3.43
N LYS A 52 6.18 5.79 4.74
CA LYS A 52 7.07 4.81 5.37
C LYS A 52 6.73 3.39 4.92
N LEU A 53 5.47 2.99 5.00
CA LEU A 53 4.99 1.67 4.58
C LEU A 53 5.30 1.40 3.11
N ALA A 54 5.06 2.39 2.23
CA ALA A 54 5.36 2.28 0.82
C ALA A 54 6.87 2.05 0.55
N LYS A 55 7.74 2.78 1.27
CA LYS A 55 9.20 2.61 1.17
C LYS A 55 9.66 1.22 1.61
N GLU A 56 9.05 0.67 2.65
CA GLU A 56 9.35 -0.68 3.14
C GLU A 56 8.98 -1.75 2.10
N ILE A 57 7.78 -1.68 1.51
CA ILE A 57 7.35 -2.58 0.44
C ILE A 57 8.27 -2.50 -0.77
N ILE A 58 8.60 -1.28 -1.24
CA ILE A 58 9.51 -1.07 -2.37
C ILE A 58 10.89 -1.70 -2.10
N ARG A 59 11.41 -1.54 -0.87
CA ARG A 59 12.70 -2.12 -0.49
C ARG A 59 12.67 -3.65 -0.55
N VAL A 60 11.57 -4.28 -0.17
CA VAL A 60 11.41 -5.74 -0.22
C VAL A 60 11.35 -6.21 -1.67
N ILE A 61 10.54 -5.56 -2.50
CA ILE A 61 10.44 -5.87 -3.93
C ILE A 61 11.82 -5.78 -4.60
N LYS A 62 12.57 -4.70 -4.35
CA LYS A 62 13.93 -4.53 -4.90
C LYS A 62 14.95 -5.56 -4.44
N LYS A 63 14.72 -6.25 -3.33
CA LYS A 63 15.58 -7.34 -2.84
C LYS A 63 15.16 -8.71 -3.38
N ALA A 64 13.94 -8.82 -3.88
CA ALA A 64 13.35 -10.07 -4.38
C ALA A 64 13.51 -10.24 -5.91
N ILE A 65 13.94 -9.18 -6.60
CA ILE A 65 14.33 -9.13 -8.01
C ILE A 65 15.85 -9.08 -8.08
#